data_AF-A0A836U7L7-F1
#
_entry.id   AF-A0A836U7L7-F1
#
_cell.length_a   1.000
_cell.length_b   1.000
_cell.length_c   1.000
_cell.angle_alpha   90.00
_cell.angle_beta   90.00
_cell.angle_gamma   90.00
#
_symmetry.space_group_name_H-M   'P 1'
#
loop_
_entity.id
_entity.type
_entity.pdbx_description
1 polymer ?
#
loop_
_entity_poly.entity_id
_entity_poly.type
_entity_poly.pdbx_seq_one_letter_code
_entity_poly.pdbx_strand_id
1 'polypeptide(L)'
;MEPSSGTDCPFCNPPINQVFFINDLSIGLWCDSPVVSGHALIIPRRHMGSWFDASSEEQAALTQAIGVVRQEILKRYPAEGFTIGIDDGIPAGQMIPHLHLHIIPRNLTDAVNPIGVARGIASKPVDYFKPREAPPVVRDAMPDHRRLSAGEEDPLLPQLLRHMRQAERVDIAVAFILQSGVAAIEEHLRDLLDRGGQLRLVTGDYLNITDPEALRRLYDLTQQPEYGDRVQLRLFQAGRRSFHPKAYIFHTQQGASIAI
;
A
#
# COMPACT_ATOMS: atom_id res chain seq x y z
N MET A 1 12.97 16.19 -18.55
CA MET A 1 12.23 17.46 -18.44
C MET A 1 13.15 18.42 -17.71
N GLU A 2 13.55 19.52 -18.33
CA GLU A 2 14.33 20.55 -17.65
C GLU A 2 13.49 21.19 -16.52
N PRO A 3 14.09 21.54 -15.36
CA PRO A 3 13.34 22.15 -14.27
C PRO A 3 12.87 23.53 -14.72
N SER A 4 11.55 23.71 -14.76
CA SER A 4 10.89 24.98 -15.05
C SER A 4 11.45 26.08 -14.15
N SER A 5 11.80 27.22 -14.76
CA SER A 5 12.17 28.46 -14.08
C SER A 5 11.32 28.70 -12.83
N GLY A 6 11.95 28.86 -11.66
CA GLY A 6 11.30 28.94 -10.33
C GLY A 6 10.34 30.11 -10.08
N THR A 7 9.92 30.83 -11.13
CA THR A 7 9.00 31.97 -11.08
C THR A 7 7.55 31.58 -10.77
N ASP A 8 7.11 30.36 -11.13
CA ASP A 8 5.73 29.88 -10.90
C ASP A 8 5.62 28.81 -9.78
N CYS A 9 6.69 28.58 -9.02
CA CYS A 9 6.65 27.60 -7.94
C CYS A 9 6.00 28.19 -6.66
N PRO A 10 4.93 27.59 -6.12
CA PRO A 10 4.26 28.07 -4.91
C PRO A 10 5.15 27.97 -3.66
N PHE A 11 6.23 27.18 -3.71
CA PHE A 11 7.17 27.00 -2.61
C PHE A 11 8.39 27.92 -2.70
N CYS A 12 8.75 28.40 -3.90
CA CYS A 12 9.77 29.44 -4.06
C CYS A 12 9.27 30.82 -3.63
N ASN A 13 7.97 31.08 -3.82
CA ASN A 13 7.33 32.33 -3.40
C ASN A 13 6.03 32.07 -2.61
N PRO A 14 6.13 31.51 -1.40
CA PRO A 14 4.96 31.16 -0.62
C PRO A 14 4.27 32.42 -0.06
N PRO A 15 2.94 32.37 0.12
CA PRO A 15 2.21 33.42 0.84
C PRO A 15 2.79 33.64 2.25
N ILE A 16 3.05 34.89 2.61
CA ILE A 16 3.68 35.26 3.89
C ILE A 16 2.92 34.69 5.09
N ASN A 17 1.59 34.62 5.01
CA ASN A 17 0.74 34.09 6.08
C ASN A 17 0.87 32.56 6.29
N GLN A 18 1.43 31.82 5.34
CA GLN A 18 1.70 30.38 5.47
C GLN A 18 3.05 30.11 6.12
N VAL A 19 4.00 31.04 6.03
CA VAL A 19 5.35 30.89 6.57
C VAL A 19 5.35 31.10 8.08
N PHE A 20 5.86 30.12 8.83
CA PHE A 20 6.00 30.22 10.30
C PHE A 20 7.41 29.96 10.81
N PHE A 21 8.31 29.49 9.94
CA PHE A 21 9.70 29.20 10.27
C PHE A 21 10.58 29.49 9.04
N ILE A 22 11.72 30.12 9.25
CA ILE A 22 12.73 30.38 8.20
C ILE A 22 14.11 30.20 8.83
N ASN A 23 14.99 29.51 8.12
CA ASN A 23 16.43 29.56 8.36
C ASN A 23 17.17 29.71 7.00
N ASP A 24 18.49 29.59 7.02
CA ASP A 24 19.32 29.84 5.84
C ASP A 24 19.01 28.91 4.66
N LEU A 25 18.69 27.64 4.96
CA LEU A 25 18.57 26.56 3.97
C LEU A 25 17.14 26.03 3.78
N SER A 26 16.21 26.37 4.67
CA SER A 26 14.85 25.83 4.68
C SER A 26 13.81 26.82 5.22
N ILE A 27 12.56 26.57 4.84
CA ILE A 27 11.37 27.29 5.31
C ILE A 27 10.33 26.29 5.80
N GLY A 28 9.56 26.70 6.81
CA GLY A 28 8.41 25.96 7.33
C GLY A 28 7.10 26.63 6.94
N LEU A 29 6.22 25.89 6.26
CA LEU A 29 4.93 26.37 5.76
C LEU A 29 3.76 25.57 6.34
N TRP A 30 2.64 26.23 6.62
CA TRP A 30 1.38 25.53 6.85
C TRP A 30 0.84 25.00 5.52
N CYS A 31 0.42 23.73 5.49
CA CYS A 31 -0.12 23.12 4.28
C CYS A 31 -1.49 23.73 3.94
N ASP A 32 -1.63 24.29 2.73
CA ASP A 32 -2.86 24.95 2.26
C ASP A 32 -4.06 24.00 2.18
N SER A 33 -3.79 22.78 1.72
CA SER A 33 -4.74 21.68 1.76
C SER A 33 -4.21 20.66 2.77
N PRO A 34 -4.49 20.78 4.07
CA PRO A 34 -3.96 19.86 5.06
C PRO A 34 -4.62 18.48 4.98
N VAL A 35 -3.96 17.46 5.55
CA VAL A 35 -4.55 16.11 5.73
C VAL A 35 -5.32 16.09 7.05
N VAL A 36 -4.74 16.72 8.07
CA VAL A 36 -5.35 17.05 9.36
C VAL A 36 -4.88 18.44 9.79
N SER A 37 -5.61 19.08 10.69
CA SER A 37 -5.23 20.38 11.26
C SER A 37 -3.82 20.35 11.83
N GLY A 38 -3.00 21.33 11.46
CA GLY A 38 -1.60 21.41 11.88
C GLY A 38 -0.60 20.69 10.97
N HIS A 39 -1.03 20.14 9.83
CA HIS A 39 -0.12 19.66 8.79
C HIS A 39 0.79 20.81 8.31
N ALA A 40 2.09 20.64 8.54
CA ALA A 40 3.13 21.57 8.10
C ALA A 40 4.09 20.92 7.11
N LEU A 41 4.79 21.76 6.34
CA LEU A 41 5.80 21.39 5.36
C LEU A 41 7.14 22.00 5.75
N ILE A 42 8.23 21.28 5.52
CA ILE A 42 9.60 21.82 5.53
C ILE A 42 10.12 21.76 4.09
N ILE A 43 10.56 22.90 3.58
CA ILE A 43 10.91 23.08 2.16
C ILE A 43 12.32 23.68 2.08
N PRO A 44 13.22 23.18 1.21
CA PRO A 44 14.51 23.81 0.99
C PRO A 44 14.36 25.13 0.25
N ARG A 45 15.20 26.11 0.56
CA ARG A 45 15.20 27.41 -0.14
C ARG A 45 15.57 27.28 -1.61
N ARG A 46 16.47 26.35 -1.94
CA ARG A 46 16.84 26.03 -3.31
C ARG A 46 15.73 25.19 -3.94
N HIS A 47 15.30 25.57 -5.14
CA HIS A 47 14.37 24.77 -5.95
C HIS A 47 15.06 23.48 -6.39
N MET A 48 14.58 22.35 -5.88
CA MET A 48 14.95 21.00 -6.34
C MET A 48 13.74 20.09 -6.19
N GLY A 49 13.57 19.10 -7.06
CA GLY A 49 12.40 18.20 -7.03
C GLY A 49 12.61 17.01 -6.12
N SER A 50 13.82 16.45 -6.10
CA SER A 50 14.12 15.19 -5.42
C SER A 50 14.94 15.41 -4.14
N TRP A 51 14.74 14.54 -3.15
CA TRP A 51 15.61 14.43 -1.98
C TRP A 51 17.06 14.11 -2.37
N PHE A 52 17.23 13.36 -3.44
CA PHE A 52 18.54 12.94 -3.95
C PHE A 52 19.28 14.06 -4.70
N ASP A 53 18.60 15.17 -5.01
CA ASP A 53 19.23 16.37 -5.57
C ASP A 53 19.81 17.30 -4.48
N ALA A 54 19.47 17.06 -3.20
CA ALA A 54 19.91 17.88 -2.07
C ALA A 54 21.36 17.57 -1.68
N SER A 55 22.12 18.61 -1.32
CA SER A 55 23.45 18.42 -0.73
C SER A 55 23.33 17.79 0.67
N SER A 56 24.41 17.19 1.16
CA SER A 56 24.43 16.65 2.53
C SER A 56 24.14 17.71 3.59
N GLU A 57 24.52 18.96 3.34
CA GLU A 57 24.22 20.10 4.22
C GLU A 57 22.73 20.46 4.20
N GLU A 58 22.10 20.48 3.01
CA GLU A 58 20.66 20.73 2.86
C GLU A 58 19.84 19.60 3.50
N GLN A 59 20.23 18.33 3.30
CA GLN A 59 19.58 17.19 3.93
C GLN A 59 19.66 17.25 5.46
N ALA A 60 20.84 17.62 6.00
CA ALA A 60 21.02 17.80 7.43
C ALA A 60 20.15 18.93 7.98
N ALA A 61 20.11 20.08 7.30
CA ALA A 61 19.30 21.23 7.70
C ALA A 61 17.80 20.91 7.69
N LEU A 62 17.29 20.24 6.64
CA LEU A 62 15.90 19.80 6.54
C LEU A 62 15.53 18.84 7.67
N THR A 63 16.41 17.88 7.97
CA THR A 63 16.18 16.88 9.03
C THR A 63 16.22 17.52 10.42
N GLN A 64 17.13 18.47 10.67
CA GLN A 64 17.19 19.21 11.93
C GLN A 64 15.95 20.09 12.14
N ALA A 65 15.41 20.67 11.06
CA ALA A 65 14.22 21.50 11.11
C ALA A 65 12.96 20.73 11.56
N ILE A 66 12.93 19.40 11.44
CA ILE A 66 11.82 18.53 11.92
C ILE A 66 11.53 18.80 13.40
N GLY A 67 12.59 18.85 14.23
CA GLY A 67 12.44 19.08 15.66
C GLY A 67 11.85 20.45 15.97
N VAL A 68 12.28 21.49 15.26
CA VAL A 68 11.80 22.86 15.43
C VAL A 68 10.33 22.97 15.00
N VAL A 69 10.00 22.47 13.81
CA VAL A 69 8.63 22.50 13.28
C VAL A 69 7.68 21.71 14.17
N ARG A 70 8.09 20.56 14.71
CA ARG A 70 7.28 19.81 15.68
C ARG A 70 6.91 20.67 16.90
N GLN A 71 7.86 21.44 17.44
CA GLN A 71 7.58 22.32 18.58
C GLN A 71 6.61 23.44 18.19
N GLU A 72 6.74 24.03 17.00
CA GLU A 72 5.80 25.04 16.52
C GLU A 72 4.39 24.49 16.32
N ILE A 73 4.25 23.25 15.83
CA ILE A 73 2.95 22.57 15.72
C ILE A 73 2.32 22.38 17.10
N LEU A 74 3.08 21.87 18.07
CA LEU A 74 2.57 21.57 19.41
C LEU A 74 2.10 22.80 20.19
N LYS A 75 2.58 24.01 19.86
CA LYS A 75 2.07 25.26 20.46
C LYS A 75 0.61 25.55 20.12
N ARG A 76 0.12 25.04 18.99
CA ARG A 76 -1.20 25.36 18.42
C ARG A 76 -2.10 24.14 18.29
N TYR A 77 -1.52 22.97 18.09
CA TYR A 77 -2.23 21.73 17.80
C TYR A 77 -1.69 20.62 18.71
N PRO A 78 -2.47 20.21 19.73
CA PRO A 78 -2.14 19.03 20.53
C PRO A 78 -2.05 17.80 19.63
N ALA A 79 -0.98 17.03 19.80
CA ALA A 79 -0.72 15.82 19.03
C ALA A 79 -0.06 14.77 19.93
N GLU A 80 -0.53 13.53 19.83
CA GLU A 80 0.02 12.36 20.52
C GLU A 80 1.16 11.70 19.72
N GLY A 81 1.20 11.93 18.41
CA GLY A 81 2.22 11.42 17.50
C GLY A 81 2.42 12.29 16.26
N PHE A 82 3.34 11.89 15.39
CA PHE A 82 3.61 12.59 14.13
C PHE A 82 3.92 11.60 13.01
N THR A 83 3.36 11.84 11.81
CA THR A 83 3.84 11.22 10.57
C THR A 83 4.81 12.19 9.90
N ILE A 84 6.00 11.69 9.55
CA ILE A 84 7.04 12.45 8.85
C ILE A 84 7.35 11.71 7.56
N GLY A 85 7.37 12.39 6.41
CA GLY A 85 7.75 11.73 5.17
C GLY A 85 7.93 12.67 3.98
N ILE A 86 8.40 12.08 2.88
CA ILE A 86 8.72 12.73 1.61
C ILE A 86 8.11 11.87 0.51
N ASP A 87 7.37 12.50 -0.39
CA ASP A 87 6.97 11.89 -1.66
C ASP A 87 7.95 12.39 -2.73
N ASP A 88 8.78 11.49 -3.28
CA ASP A 88 9.80 11.81 -4.28
C ASP A 88 9.37 11.31 -5.67
N GLY A 89 9.01 12.24 -6.55
CA GLY A 89 8.50 11.97 -7.88
C GLY A 89 6.98 11.76 -7.95
N ILE A 90 6.42 11.97 -9.15
CA ILE A 90 4.97 11.86 -9.42
C ILE A 90 4.39 10.49 -8.99
N PRO A 91 5.04 9.33 -9.26
CA PRO A 91 4.49 8.04 -8.85
C PRO A 91 4.39 7.86 -7.33
N ALA A 92 5.20 8.58 -6.55
CA ALA A 92 5.16 8.56 -5.09
C ALA A 92 4.08 9.49 -4.50
N GLY A 93 3.40 10.29 -5.33
CA GLY A 93 2.40 11.27 -4.89
C GLY A 93 2.88 12.72 -4.89
N GLN A 94 4.11 12.99 -5.37
CA GLN A 94 4.63 14.35 -5.45
C GLN A 94 3.89 15.17 -6.52
N MET A 95 3.02 16.09 -6.09
CA MET A 95 2.25 16.94 -6.99
C MET A 95 2.95 18.23 -7.38
N ILE A 96 3.75 18.79 -6.46
CA ILE A 96 4.53 20.01 -6.68
C ILE A 96 5.99 19.59 -6.87
N PRO A 97 6.63 19.88 -8.03
CA PRO A 97 8.00 19.45 -8.34
C PRO A 97 9.05 20.33 -7.63
N HIS A 98 8.91 20.43 -6.31
CA HIS A 98 9.83 21.03 -5.36
C HIS A 98 9.76 20.18 -4.09
N LEU A 99 10.90 19.64 -3.65
CA LEU A 99 11.09 18.83 -2.46
C LEU A 99 10.41 19.48 -1.25
N HIS A 100 9.61 18.69 -0.53
CA HIS A 100 8.97 19.12 0.71
C HIS A 100 8.80 17.91 1.63
N LEU A 101 9.17 18.10 2.89
CA LEU A 101 8.96 17.12 3.95
C LEU A 101 7.64 17.45 4.62
N HIS A 102 6.78 16.45 4.77
CA HIS A 102 5.50 16.58 5.45
C HIS A 102 5.66 16.24 6.92
N ILE A 103 5.17 17.14 7.78
CA ILE A 103 5.11 16.95 9.23
C ILE A 103 3.64 17.02 9.64
N ILE A 104 3.06 15.85 9.94
CA ILE A 104 1.62 15.71 10.14
C ILE A 104 1.38 15.30 11.60
N PRO A 105 0.76 16.16 12.44
CA PRO A 105 0.38 15.77 13.80
C PRO A 105 -0.66 14.66 13.78
N ARG A 106 -0.60 13.75 14.74
CA ARG A 106 -1.48 12.57 14.83
C ARG A 106 -2.10 12.45 16.23
N ASN A 107 -3.37 12.12 16.28
CA ASN A 107 -4.11 11.71 17.47
C ASN A 107 -4.76 10.34 17.24
N LEU A 108 -5.07 9.61 18.31
CA LEU A 108 -5.67 8.27 18.21
C LEU A 108 -7.05 8.26 17.52
N THR A 109 -7.74 9.40 17.51
CA THR A 109 -9.06 9.57 16.90
C THR A 109 -9.01 10.06 15.45
N ASP A 110 -7.83 10.27 14.88
CA ASP A 110 -7.71 10.74 13.50
C ASP A 110 -8.18 9.65 12.53
N ALA A 111 -9.22 9.95 11.75
CA ALA A 111 -9.82 9.04 10.76
C ALA A 111 -8.91 8.73 9.55
N VAL A 112 -7.67 9.25 9.53
CA VAL A 112 -6.70 9.05 8.46
C VAL A 112 -5.78 7.89 8.83
N ASN A 113 -5.54 6.96 7.90
CA ASN A 113 -4.68 5.80 8.14
C ASN A 113 -3.26 6.20 8.61
N PRO A 114 -2.62 5.49 9.55
CA PRO A 114 -1.23 5.76 9.98
C PRO A 114 -0.15 5.54 8.91
N ILE A 115 -0.51 5.07 7.71
CA ILE A 115 0.45 4.67 6.68
C ILE A 115 0.40 5.64 5.50
N GLY A 116 1.38 6.56 5.47
CA GLY A 116 1.72 7.34 4.28
C GLY A 116 1.36 8.82 4.36
N VAL A 117 2.31 9.65 3.94
CA VAL A 117 2.11 11.07 3.63
C VAL A 117 1.19 11.25 2.42
N ALA A 118 1.24 10.28 1.49
CA ALA A 118 0.40 10.21 0.32
C ALA A 118 -1.10 10.16 0.66
N ARG A 119 -1.82 11.15 0.15
CA ARG A 119 -3.28 11.23 0.22
C ARG A 119 -3.93 10.03 -0.47
N GLY A 120 -4.75 9.29 0.25
CA GLY A 120 -5.66 8.31 -0.34
C GLY A 120 -5.16 6.87 -0.44
N ILE A 121 -4.00 6.52 0.14
CA ILE A 121 -3.63 5.11 0.29
C ILE A 121 -4.27 4.58 1.59
N ALA A 122 -5.40 3.89 1.44
CA ALA A 122 -6.06 3.20 2.55
C ALA A 122 -5.29 1.91 2.90
N SER A 123 -4.12 2.03 3.52
CA SER A 123 -3.34 0.89 4.03
C SER A 123 -3.66 0.67 5.50
N LYS A 124 -4.46 -0.37 5.83
CA LYS A 124 -4.85 -0.74 7.21
C LYS A 124 -3.69 -0.55 8.22
N PRO A 125 -3.94 -0.04 9.44
CA PRO A 125 -2.91 0.05 10.47
C PRO A 125 -2.24 -1.32 10.64
N VAL A 126 -0.94 -1.40 10.40
CA VAL A 126 -0.16 -2.58 10.73
C VAL A 126 0.25 -2.41 12.19
N ASP A 127 -0.32 -3.21 13.09
CA ASP A 127 0.10 -3.24 14.49
C ASP A 127 1.45 -3.98 14.59
N TYR A 128 2.53 -3.22 14.59
CA TYR A 128 3.91 -3.74 14.66
C TYR A 128 4.28 -4.31 16.03
N PHE A 129 3.49 -4.05 17.08
CA PHE A 129 3.76 -4.49 18.45
C PHE A 129 2.93 -5.70 18.87
N LYS A 130 1.97 -6.13 18.07
CA LYS A 130 1.44 -7.49 18.20
C LYS A 130 2.58 -8.48 17.95
N PRO A 131 2.90 -9.37 18.91
CA PRO A 131 3.68 -10.55 18.59
C PRO A 131 3.04 -11.20 17.36
N ARG A 132 3.84 -11.64 16.39
CA ARG A 132 3.34 -12.46 15.29
C ARG A 132 2.61 -13.63 15.92
N GLU A 133 1.27 -13.56 15.98
CA GLU A 133 0.45 -14.68 16.39
C GLU A 133 0.76 -15.79 15.39
N ALA A 134 1.25 -16.92 15.89
CA ALA A 134 1.31 -18.13 15.08
C ALA A 134 -0.09 -18.32 14.46
N PRO A 135 -0.18 -18.67 13.16
CA PRO A 135 -1.45 -18.76 12.47
C PRO A 135 -2.45 -19.52 13.34
N PRO A 136 -3.68 -19.00 13.52
CA PRO A 136 -4.64 -19.60 14.44
C PRO A 136 -4.81 -21.07 14.06
N VAL A 137 -4.58 -21.95 15.04
CA VAL A 137 -4.98 -23.35 14.93
C VAL A 137 -6.50 -23.34 14.95
N VAL A 138 -7.12 -23.19 13.77
CA VAL A 138 -8.57 -23.21 13.62
C VAL A 138 -9.02 -24.64 13.91
N ARG A 139 -9.62 -24.83 15.08
CA ARG A 139 -10.28 -26.08 15.46
C ARG A 139 -11.45 -26.34 14.53
N ASP A 140 -11.55 -27.58 14.06
CA ASP A 140 -12.61 -28.06 13.18
C ASP A 140 -14.00 -27.83 13.80
N ALA A 141 -14.76 -26.94 13.19
CA ALA A 141 -16.21 -26.90 13.33
C ALA A 141 -16.85 -26.98 11.94
N MET A 142 -17.91 -27.80 11.86
CA MET A 142 -18.73 -28.13 10.68
C MET A 142 -19.17 -26.88 9.87
N PRO A 143 -19.57 -27.04 8.59
CA PRO A 143 -19.78 -25.93 7.68
C PRO A 143 -21.02 -25.13 8.05
N ASP A 144 -20.80 -23.88 8.47
CA ASP A 144 -21.86 -22.88 8.54
C ASP A 144 -22.25 -22.50 7.10
N HIS A 145 -23.53 -22.63 6.78
CA HIS A 145 -24.10 -22.36 5.45
C HIS A 145 -24.32 -20.86 5.21
N ARG A 146 -23.48 -19.99 5.78
CA ARG A 146 -23.52 -18.55 5.52
C ARG A 146 -23.17 -18.31 4.05
N ARG A 147 -24.19 -17.91 3.28
CA ARG A 147 -24.11 -17.66 1.84
C ARG A 147 -23.47 -16.32 1.48
N LEU A 148 -23.12 -15.50 2.49
CA LEU A 148 -22.65 -14.15 2.27
C LEU A 148 -21.67 -13.75 3.38
N SER A 149 -20.57 -13.18 2.94
CA SER A 149 -19.40 -12.87 3.76
C SER A 149 -19.09 -11.39 3.59
N ALA A 150 -19.32 -10.59 4.63
CA ALA A 150 -19.22 -9.14 4.54
C ALA A 150 -18.93 -8.50 5.90
N GLY A 151 -18.26 -7.34 5.86
CA GLY A 151 -17.94 -6.54 7.03
C GLY A 151 -16.65 -6.96 7.74
N GLU A 152 -16.39 -6.34 8.89
CA GLU A 152 -15.18 -6.60 9.71
C GLU A 152 -15.27 -7.92 10.49
N GLU A 153 -16.50 -8.33 10.82
CA GLU A 153 -16.79 -9.55 11.59
C GLU A 153 -16.73 -10.83 10.75
N ASP A 154 -16.85 -10.73 9.42
CA ASP A 154 -16.78 -11.87 8.50
C ASP A 154 -15.96 -11.56 7.25
N PRO A 155 -14.63 -11.37 7.41
CA PRO A 155 -13.76 -10.98 6.32
C PRO A 155 -13.55 -12.11 5.32
N LEU A 156 -13.35 -11.74 4.06
CA LEU A 156 -13.17 -12.68 2.94
C LEU A 156 -11.97 -13.61 3.10
N LEU A 157 -10.83 -13.11 3.59
CA LEU A 157 -9.57 -13.85 3.57
C LEU A 157 -9.63 -15.17 4.37
N PRO A 158 -10.06 -15.20 5.65
CA PRO A 158 -10.21 -16.45 6.39
C PRO A 158 -11.07 -17.50 5.68
N GLN A 159 -12.11 -17.08 4.95
CA GLN A 159 -12.94 -17.99 4.19
C GLN A 159 -12.21 -18.55 2.97
N LEU A 160 -11.52 -17.71 2.20
CA LEU A 160 -10.67 -18.16 1.09
C LEU A 160 -9.67 -19.22 1.56
N LEU A 161 -8.98 -18.95 2.68
CA LEU A 161 -7.98 -19.87 3.23
C LEU A 161 -8.61 -21.20 3.70
N ARG A 162 -9.77 -21.14 4.35
CA ARG A 162 -10.53 -22.33 4.76
C ARG A 162 -10.91 -23.20 3.56
N HIS A 163 -11.44 -22.60 2.50
CA HIS A 163 -11.87 -23.33 1.31
C HIS A 163 -10.67 -23.87 0.51
N MET A 164 -9.57 -23.11 0.42
CA MET A 164 -8.32 -23.57 -0.19
C MET A 164 -7.76 -24.82 0.51
N ARG A 165 -7.85 -24.87 1.85
CA ARG A 165 -7.43 -26.04 2.63
C ARG A 165 -8.23 -27.31 2.31
N GLN A 166 -9.46 -27.21 1.83
CA GLN A 166 -10.29 -28.39 1.52
C GLN A 166 -10.37 -28.68 0.02
N ALA A 167 -9.78 -27.80 -0.80
CA ALA A 167 -9.84 -27.91 -2.24
C ALA A 167 -8.83 -28.92 -2.80
N GLU A 168 -9.25 -29.61 -3.86
CA GLU A 168 -8.37 -30.36 -4.77
C GLU A 168 -8.02 -29.54 -6.01
N ARG A 169 -8.88 -28.59 -6.38
CA ARG A 169 -8.60 -27.62 -7.43
C ARG A 169 -9.05 -26.23 -7.00
N VAL A 170 -8.22 -25.24 -7.30
CA VAL A 170 -8.54 -23.83 -7.10
C VAL A 170 -8.43 -23.09 -8.43
N ASP A 171 -9.51 -22.45 -8.84
CA ASP A 171 -9.54 -21.56 -9.99
C ASP A 171 -9.68 -20.10 -9.50
N ILE A 172 -8.73 -19.24 -9.89
CA ILE A 172 -8.70 -17.83 -9.51
C ILE A 172 -8.79 -16.99 -10.79
N ALA A 173 -9.75 -16.07 -10.85
CA ALA A 173 -9.86 -15.07 -11.90
C ALA A 173 -9.95 -13.68 -11.26
N VAL A 174 -8.87 -12.92 -11.36
CA VAL A 174 -8.76 -11.57 -10.78
C VAL A 174 -8.27 -10.58 -11.82
N ALA A 175 -8.70 -9.33 -11.72
CA ALA A 175 -8.32 -8.27 -12.66
C ALA A 175 -6.81 -7.99 -12.65
N PHE A 176 -6.24 -7.99 -11.45
CA PHE A 176 -4.83 -7.73 -11.17
C PHE A 176 -4.44 -8.42 -9.86
N ILE A 177 -3.13 -8.56 -9.63
CA ILE A 177 -2.56 -9.10 -8.40
C ILE A 177 -1.59 -8.10 -7.79
N LEU A 178 -1.53 -8.06 -6.46
CA LEU A 178 -0.61 -7.23 -5.70
C LEU A 178 0.24 -8.11 -4.80
N GLN A 179 1.44 -7.64 -4.41
CA GLN A 179 2.35 -8.40 -3.54
C GLN A 179 1.69 -8.81 -2.22
N SER A 180 0.89 -7.93 -1.62
CA SER A 180 0.15 -8.19 -0.38
C SER A 180 -0.90 -9.30 -0.54
N GLY A 181 -1.60 -9.32 -1.67
CA GLY A 181 -2.60 -10.36 -1.97
C GLY A 181 -1.96 -11.73 -2.17
N VAL A 182 -0.87 -11.81 -2.93
CA VAL A 182 -0.11 -13.05 -3.13
C VAL A 182 0.51 -13.53 -1.82
N ALA A 183 1.13 -12.63 -1.04
CA ALA A 183 1.72 -12.98 0.25
C ALA A 183 0.71 -13.59 1.23
N ALA A 184 -0.56 -13.16 1.18
CA ALA A 184 -1.61 -13.67 2.06
C ALA A 184 -2.05 -15.11 1.73
N ILE A 185 -1.87 -15.57 0.49
CA ILE A 185 -2.39 -16.87 0.03
C ILE A 185 -1.31 -17.86 -0.42
N GLU A 186 -0.08 -17.41 -0.65
CA GLU A 186 0.96 -18.24 -1.29
C GLU A 186 1.25 -19.54 -0.54
N GLU A 187 1.39 -19.50 0.79
CA GLU A 187 1.65 -20.71 1.58
C GLU A 187 0.52 -21.74 1.45
N HIS A 188 -0.72 -21.28 1.28
CA HIS A 188 -1.89 -22.14 1.11
C HIS A 188 -2.01 -22.68 -0.32
N LEU A 189 -1.54 -21.92 -1.32
CA LEU A 189 -1.40 -22.40 -2.69
C LEU A 189 -0.31 -23.48 -2.76
N ARG A 190 0.79 -23.32 -2.02
CA ARG A 190 1.84 -24.34 -1.90
C ARG A 190 1.30 -25.59 -1.20
N ASP A 191 0.62 -25.45 -0.07
CA ASP A 191 -0.06 -26.58 0.62
C ASP A 191 -1.02 -27.34 -0.31
N LEU A 192 -1.86 -26.63 -1.08
CA LEU A 192 -2.72 -27.24 -2.09
C LEU A 192 -1.92 -28.12 -3.07
N LEU A 193 -0.82 -27.59 -3.60
CA LEU A 193 0.02 -28.28 -4.58
C LEU A 193 0.82 -29.43 -3.96
N ASP A 194 1.34 -29.27 -2.75
CA ASP A 194 2.08 -30.30 -2.01
C ASP A 194 1.18 -31.52 -1.71
N ARG A 195 -0.13 -31.29 -1.52
CA ARG A 195 -1.13 -32.36 -1.32
C ARG A 195 -1.61 -33.03 -2.61
N GLY A 196 -1.10 -32.65 -3.78
CA GLY A 196 -1.55 -33.23 -5.05
C GLY A 196 -2.56 -32.38 -5.84
N GLY A 197 -2.99 -31.22 -5.30
CA GLY A 197 -4.02 -30.38 -5.91
C GLY A 197 -3.58 -29.63 -7.17
N GLN A 198 -4.55 -28.92 -7.78
CA GLN A 198 -4.38 -28.14 -9.01
C GLN A 198 -4.70 -26.66 -8.79
N LEU A 199 -3.90 -25.77 -9.36
CA LEU A 199 -4.09 -24.33 -9.37
C LEU A 199 -4.26 -23.83 -10.81
N ARG A 200 -5.34 -23.13 -11.09
CA ARG A 200 -5.50 -22.33 -12.31
C ARG A 200 -5.71 -20.87 -11.93
N LEU A 201 -4.85 -19.99 -12.42
CA LEU A 201 -4.92 -18.57 -12.15
C LEU A 201 -4.90 -17.79 -13.46
N VAL A 202 -5.89 -16.93 -13.66
CA VAL A 202 -5.85 -15.88 -14.66
C VAL A 202 -5.85 -14.52 -13.97
N THR A 203 -4.83 -13.73 -14.28
CA THR A 203 -4.74 -12.31 -13.92
C THR A 203 -4.63 -11.47 -15.19
N GLY A 204 -4.70 -10.14 -15.10
CA GLY A 204 -4.56 -9.25 -16.25
C GLY A 204 -3.57 -8.12 -16.01
N ASP A 205 -3.28 -7.39 -17.08
CA ASP A 205 -2.57 -6.10 -17.05
C ASP A 205 -3.56 -4.92 -16.95
N TYR A 206 -4.81 -5.17 -16.54
CA TYR A 206 -5.85 -4.14 -16.50
C TYR A 206 -5.43 -2.97 -15.61
N LEU A 207 -5.45 -1.77 -16.19
CA LEU A 207 -4.97 -0.52 -15.59
C LEU A 207 -3.48 -0.52 -15.19
N ASN A 208 -2.69 -1.48 -15.68
CA ASN A 208 -1.28 -1.70 -15.32
C ASN A 208 -1.05 -1.81 -13.80
N ILE A 209 -2.01 -2.39 -13.06
CA ILE A 209 -1.94 -2.50 -11.59
C ILE A 209 -1.19 -3.76 -11.14
N THR A 210 -1.16 -4.82 -11.96
CA THR A 210 -0.50 -6.08 -11.58
C THR A 210 0.96 -5.84 -11.22
N ASP A 211 1.30 -6.19 -9.99
CA ASP A 211 2.65 -6.06 -9.44
C ASP A 211 3.57 -7.11 -10.09
N PRO A 212 4.70 -6.69 -10.72
CA PRO A 212 5.63 -7.61 -11.36
C PRO A 212 6.24 -8.66 -10.41
N GLU A 213 6.48 -8.30 -9.15
CA GLU A 213 7.05 -9.20 -8.14
C GLU A 213 6.00 -10.22 -7.69
N ALA A 214 4.74 -9.78 -7.53
CA ALA A 214 3.63 -10.69 -7.26
C ALA A 214 3.45 -11.70 -8.41
N LEU A 215 3.56 -11.25 -9.65
CA LEU A 215 3.49 -12.11 -10.83
C LEU A 215 4.67 -13.08 -10.90
N ARG A 216 5.88 -12.60 -10.59
CA ARG A 216 7.10 -13.44 -10.56
C ARG A 216 6.94 -14.59 -9.56
N ARG A 217 6.51 -14.32 -8.33
CA ARG A 217 6.30 -15.34 -7.30
C ARG A 217 5.33 -16.44 -7.72
N LEU A 218 4.22 -16.06 -8.37
CA LEU A 218 3.26 -17.04 -8.91
C LEU A 218 3.81 -17.78 -10.12
N TYR A 219 4.58 -17.11 -10.98
CA TYR A 219 5.27 -17.73 -12.10
C TYR A 219 6.28 -18.76 -11.62
N ASP A 220 7.02 -18.50 -10.54
CA ASP A 220 7.99 -19.43 -9.99
C ASP A 220 7.34 -20.76 -9.57
N LEU A 221 6.08 -20.74 -9.09
CA LEU A 221 5.32 -21.97 -8.84
C LEU A 221 5.13 -22.83 -10.11
N THR A 222 4.99 -22.21 -11.27
CA THR A 222 4.88 -22.96 -12.55
C THR A 222 6.20 -23.58 -12.99
N GLN A 223 7.32 -23.08 -12.45
CA GLN A 223 8.66 -23.56 -12.81
C GLN A 223 9.12 -24.71 -11.92
N GLN A 224 8.41 -25.00 -10.83
CA GLN A 224 8.72 -26.08 -9.90
C GLN A 224 8.43 -27.45 -10.54
N PRO A 225 9.45 -28.30 -10.76
CA PRO A 225 9.27 -29.62 -11.39
C PRO A 225 8.31 -30.52 -10.63
N GLU A 226 8.26 -30.42 -9.30
CA GLU A 226 7.38 -31.18 -8.41
C GLU A 226 5.89 -30.90 -8.67
N TYR A 227 5.56 -29.70 -9.18
CA TYR A 227 4.18 -29.31 -9.43
C TYR A 227 3.73 -29.68 -10.84
N GLY A 228 4.61 -29.60 -11.83
CA GLY A 228 4.31 -29.96 -13.23
C GLY A 228 3.09 -29.20 -13.78
N ASP A 229 2.25 -29.88 -14.57
CA ASP A 229 1.09 -29.26 -15.23
C ASP A 229 -0.06 -28.88 -14.28
N ARG A 230 0.11 -29.10 -12.97
CA ARG A 230 -0.89 -28.79 -11.95
C ARG A 230 -1.01 -27.31 -11.67
N VAL A 231 -0.06 -26.48 -12.12
CA VAL A 231 -0.12 -25.02 -12.01
C VAL A 231 -0.28 -24.41 -13.40
N GLN A 232 -1.39 -23.73 -13.63
CA GLN A 232 -1.63 -22.97 -14.86
C GLN A 232 -1.79 -21.50 -14.54
N LEU A 233 -0.80 -20.70 -14.94
CA LEU A 233 -0.83 -19.25 -14.82
C LEU A 233 -1.05 -18.64 -16.21
N ARG A 234 -2.06 -17.77 -16.35
CA ARG A 234 -2.33 -17.01 -17.57
C ARG A 234 -2.40 -15.52 -17.28
N LEU A 235 -1.80 -14.73 -18.16
CA LEU A 235 -1.90 -13.28 -18.15
C LEU A 235 -2.82 -12.84 -19.29
N PHE A 236 -3.87 -12.09 -18.96
CA PHE A 236 -4.77 -11.48 -19.92
C PHE A 236 -4.30 -10.07 -20.25
N GLN A 237 -4.01 -9.84 -21.53
CA GLN A 237 -3.69 -8.52 -22.05
C GLN A 237 -4.99 -7.76 -22.35
N ALA A 238 -5.34 -6.81 -21.50
CA ALA A 238 -6.57 -6.03 -21.56
C ALA A 238 -6.57 -5.02 -22.70
N GLY A 239 -5.44 -4.36 -22.96
CA GLY A 239 -5.35 -3.31 -23.98
C GLY A 239 -6.39 -2.20 -23.76
N ARG A 240 -7.39 -2.10 -24.65
CA ARG A 240 -8.53 -1.16 -24.54
C ARG A 240 -9.81 -1.79 -23.96
N ARG A 241 -9.78 -3.06 -23.58
CA ARG A 241 -10.96 -3.80 -23.10
C ARG A 241 -11.01 -3.78 -21.58
N SER A 242 -12.22 -3.72 -21.03
CA SER A 242 -12.43 -3.92 -19.60
C SER A 242 -12.16 -5.38 -19.22
N PHE A 243 -11.36 -5.59 -18.19
CA PHE A 243 -11.07 -6.89 -17.60
C PHE A 243 -11.04 -6.76 -16.08
N HIS A 244 -12.18 -6.98 -15.44
CA HIS A 244 -12.32 -6.76 -13.99
C HIS A 244 -12.94 -7.94 -13.20
N PRO A 245 -12.55 -9.21 -13.45
CA PRO A 245 -13.07 -10.35 -12.68
C PRO A 245 -12.58 -10.31 -11.23
N LYS A 246 -13.38 -10.92 -10.35
CA LYS A 246 -13.09 -11.20 -8.93
C LYS A 246 -13.83 -12.49 -8.59
N ALA A 247 -13.20 -13.61 -8.87
CA ALA A 247 -13.80 -14.91 -8.64
C ALA A 247 -12.75 -15.87 -8.10
N TYR A 248 -13.11 -16.55 -7.02
CA TYR A 248 -12.34 -17.65 -6.43
C TYR A 248 -13.24 -18.88 -6.38
N ILE A 249 -12.85 -19.94 -7.08
CA ILE A 249 -13.64 -21.18 -7.18
C ILE A 249 -12.82 -22.33 -6.60
N PHE A 250 -13.38 -22.98 -5.59
CA PHE A 250 -12.76 -24.10 -4.87
C PHE A 250 -13.54 -25.38 -5.17
N HIS A 251 -12.86 -26.40 -5.69
CA HIS A 251 -13.46 -27.70 -6.00
C HIS A 251 -12.99 -28.75 -5.01
N THR A 252 -13.93 -29.52 -4.46
CA THR A 252 -13.69 -30.57 -3.45
C THR A 252 -13.93 -31.97 -4.02
N GLN A 253 -13.44 -33.00 -3.33
CA GLN A 253 -13.62 -34.42 -3.70
C GLN A 253 -15.06 -34.84 -3.94
N GLN A 254 -16.00 -34.19 -3.25
CA GLN A 254 -17.42 -34.53 -3.33
C GLN A 254 -18.10 -33.92 -4.58
N GLY A 255 -17.34 -33.29 -5.48
CA GLY A 255 -17.86 -32.59 -6.65
C GLY A 255 -18.54 -31.25 -6.33
N ALA A 256 -18.54 -30.84 -5.06
CA ALA A 256 -19.04 -29.54 -4.64
C ALA A 256 -18.01 -28.45 -4.98
N SER A 257 -18.48 -27.38 -5.62
CA SER A 257 -17.72 -26.17 -5.89
C SER A 257 -18.25 -25.00 -5.08
N ILE A 258 -17.35 -24.25 -4.45
CA ILE A 258 -17.69 -23.00 -3.76
C ILE A 258 -17.08 -21.86 -4.57
N ALA A 259 -17.92 -20.89 -4.95
CA ALA A 259 -17.50 -19.69 -5.64
C ALA A 259 -17.70 -18.47 -4.72
N ILE A 260 -16.68 -17.64 -4.61
CA ILE A 260 -16.69 -16.38 -3.86
C ILE A 260 -16.32 -15.22 -4.78
#